data_AF-A0A060XMN3-F1
#
_entry.id   AF-A0A060XMN3-F1
#
_cell.length_a   1.000
_cell.length_b   1.000
_cell.length_c   1.000
_cell.angle_alpha   90.00
_cell.angle_beta   90.00
_cell.angle_gamma   90.00
#
_symmetry.space_group_name_H-M   'P 1'
#
loop_
_entity.id
_entity.type
_entity.pdbx_description
1 polymer ?
#
loop_
_entity_poly.entity_id
_entity_poly.type
_entity_poly.pdbx_seq_one_letter_code
_entity_poly.pdbx_strand_id
1 'polypeptide(L)'
;IVVPTPGPTLFLNHSKPQYQSISSNLLLSTFYLTCVCVCVSEIRRCLALWSLQPPCVVCEDVSVEQLCEWTVEVRLDRHAFQNQTLFSSKKEAIRWSCHSLGTAGDIFQPGTDESKSTAVVKTFFLQRSFPLPVEEVAEPEKGRFCCNLKDITCVFTYRGEGSSEAAACQSAYQRALSRLAPFIGYCGPVAPPSSTADAKQRLSTLLEGTALTSVNSALSETQYRISAQLRFSGYSMETEGQDSRKATRAQLSQRLLGLLGEDEMDSTASVRNVLDEWFAKKGLEKPVFEYTNDKFGTKVTFSAPLICSYKEWQASREKAKKKLIDELQRRVKYFCDGSTN
;
A
#
# COMPACT_ATOMS: atom_id res chain seq x y z
N ILE A 1 10.24 65.46 -52.85
CA ILE A 1 9.67 64.10 -52.98
C ILE A 1 10.81 63.11 -52.75
N VAL A 2 10.51 62.00 -52.05
CA VAL A 2 11.38 60.94 -51.50
C VAL A 2 11.82 61.16 -50.04
N VAL A 3 11.26 60.32 -49.17
CA VAL A 3 11.69 59.96 -47.80
C VAL A 3 12.45 58.63 -47.89
N PRO A 4 13.47 58.35 -47.05
CA PRO A 4 13.31 57.20 -46.13
C PRO A 4 14.00 57.31 -44.74
N THR A 5 13.23 56.90 -43.72
CA THR A 5 13.54 56.08 -42.51
C THR A 5 14.75 56.34 -41.58
N PRO A 6 14.54 56.41 -40.24
CA PRO A 6 15.54 56.14 -39.21
C PRO A 6 15.48 54.69 -38.68
N GLY A 7 16.66 54.08 -38.47
CA GLY A 7 16.84 52.73 -37.92
C GLY A 7 16.63 52.62 -36.39
N PRO A 8 16.49 51.39 -35.86
CA PRO A 8 15.99 51.16 -34.51
C PRO A 8 17.08 51.18 -33.42
N THR A 9 16.72 51.80 -32.30
CA THR A 9 17.45 51.88 -31.04
C THR A 9 17.38 50.56 -30.26
N LEU A 10 18.52 50.11 -29.74
CA LEU A 10 18.69 48.96 -28.85
C LEU A 10 17.92 49.17 -27.53
N PHE A 11 17.00 48.25 -27.21
CA PHE A 11 16.42 48.09 -25.87
C PHE A 11 16.93 46.79 -25.24
N LEU A 12 17.61 46.96 -24.10
CA LEU A 12 18.00 45.91 -23.16
C LEU A 12 16.77 45.17 -22.65
N ASN A 13 16.71 43.87 -22.89
CA ASN A 13 15.71 42.98 -22.30
C ASN A 13 16.40 42.10 -21.25
N HIS A 14 16.10 42.35 -19.97
CA HIS A 14 16.53 41.50 -18.86
C HIS A 14 15.72 40.20 -18.87
N SER A 15 16.28 39.15 -19.46
CA SER A 15 15.81 37.78 -19.32
C SER A 15 16.14 37.26 -17.91
N LYS A 16 15.10 37.09 -17.08
CA LYS A 16 15.16 36.27 -15.86
C LYS A 16 15.40 34.80 -16.26
N PRO A 17 16.34 34.07 -15.63
CA PRO A 17 16.49 32.65 -15.89
C PRO A 17 15.33 31.86 -15.28
N GLN A 18 14.67 31.05 -16.12
CA GLN A 18 13.81 29.96 -15.71
C GLN A 18 14.63 28.95 -14.91
N TYR A 19 14.42 28.86 -13.61
CA TYR A 19 14.87 27.70 -12.83
C TYR A 19 14.02 26.49 -13.23
N GLN A 20 14.57 25.69 -14.13
CA GLN A 20 14.02 24.40 -14.50
C GLN A 20 14.05 23.44 -13.31
N SER A 21 12.94 22.73 -13.15
CA SER A 21 12.69 21.57 -12.30
C SER A 21 13.68 20.43 -12.55
N ILE A 22 14.91 20.54 -12.03
CA ILE A 22 15.91 19.46 -12.03
C ILE A 22 16.20 18.94 -10.60
N SER A 23 15.63 19.58 -9.57
CA SER A 23 16.03 19.33 -8.18
C SER A 23 15.38 18.11 -7.51
N SER A 24 14.11 17.80 -7.76
CA SER A 24 13.38 16.85 -6.91
C SER A 24 13.77 15.38 -7.13
N ASN A 25 13.88 14.95 -8.39
CA ASN A 25 14.16 13.54 -8.73
C ASN A 25 15.62 13.16 -8.50
N LEU A 26 16.57 14.08 -8.75
CA LEU A 26 17.97 13.85 -8.42
C LEU A 26 18.17 13.82 -6.90
N LEU A 27 17.54 14.72 -6.14
CA LEU A 27 17.60 14.66 -4.69
C LEU A 27 16.96 13.37 -4.17
N LEU A 28 15.75 13.00 -4.61
CA LEU A 28 15.09 11.75 -4.21
C LEU A 28 15.95 10.51 -4.53
N SER A 29 16.58 10.45 -5.70
CA SER A 29 17.48 9.35 -6.09
C SER A 29 18.77 9.34 -5.25
N THR A 30 19.40 10.48 -5.04
CA THR A 30 20.63 10.59 -4.24
C THR A 30 20.34 10.30 -2.77
N PHE A 31 19.22 10.78 -2.23
CA PHE A 31 18.75 10.48 -0.88
C PHE A 31 18.35 9.01 -0.72
N TYR A 32 17.70 8.40 -1.72
CA TYR A 32 17.39 6.96 -1.73
C TYR A 32 18.67 6.12 -1.72
N LEU A 33 19.64 6.44 -2.60
CA LEU A 33 20.95 5.80 -2.65
C LEU A 33 21.71 5.97 -1.32
N THR A 34 21.75 7.17 -0.72
CA THR A 34 22.40 7.35 0.58
C THR A 34 21.71 6.59 1.71
N CYS A 35 20.38 6.52 1.73
CA CYS A 35 19.64 5.78 2.75
C CYS A 35 19.91 4.28 2.63
N VAL A 36 19.85 3.73 1.41
CA VAL A 36 20.18 2.32 1.14
C VAL A 36 21.64 2.03 1.49
N CYS A 37 22.59 2.87 1.09
CA CYS A 37 24.02 2.69 1.42
C CYS A 37 24.29 2.71 2.94
N VAL A 38 23.63 3.61 3.69
CA VAL A 38 23.75 3.67 5.15
C VAL A 38 23.10 2.44 5.80
N CYS A 39 21.93 2.00 5.31
CA CYS A 39 21.28 0.77 5.79
C CYS A 39 22.15 -0.47 5.56
N VAL A 40 22.71 -0.65 4.36
CA VAL A 40 23.61 -1.77 4.03
C VAL A 40 24.83 -1.79 4.96
N SER A 41 25.42 -0.63 5.22
CA SER A 41 26.61 -0.52 6.10
C SER A 41 26.29 -0.92 7.54
N GLU A 42 25.13 -0.51 8.06
CA GLU A 42 24.69 -0.88 9.39
C GLU A 42 24.30 -2.36 9.51
N ILE A 43 23.61 -2.91 8.51
CA ILE A 43 23.29 -4.34 8.45
C ILE A 43 24.59 -5.15 8.41
N ARG A 44 25.57 -4.77 7.59
CA ARG A 44 26.88 -5.42 7.55
C ARG A 44 27.61 -5.33 8.90
N ARG A 45 27.55 -4.19 9.58
CA ARG A 45 28.12 -4.04 10.92
C ARG A 45 27.44 -4.95 11.94
N CYS A 46 26.11 -5.05 11.90
CA CYS A 46 25.34 -5.96 12.74
C CYS A 46 25.72 -7.42 12.48
N LEU A 47 25.73 -7.84 11.21
CA LEU A 47 26.16 -9.19 10.80
C LEU A 47 27.59 -9.50 11.26
N ALA A 48 28.52 -8.54 11.14
CA ALA A 48 29.88 -8.68 11.61
C ALA A 48 30.00 -8.86 13.13
N LEU A 49 29.20 -8.12 13.91
CA LEU A 49 29.13 -8.26 15.38
C LEU A 49 28.60 -9.63 15.82
N TRP A 50 27.79 -10.28 14.99
CA TRP A 50 27.24 -11.61 15.23
C TRP A 50 28.07 -12.73 14.60
N SER A 51 29.28 -12.42 14.10
CA SER A 51 30.14 -13.37 13.40
C SER A 51 29.50 -14.01 12.16
N LEU A 52 28.49 -13.36 11.59
CA LEU A 52 27.82 -13.74 10.34
C LEU A 52 28.50 -13.02 9.18
N GLN A 53 29.68 -13.50 8.80
CA GLN A 53 30.50 -12.84 7.78
C GLN A 53 30.57 -13.66 6.48
N PRO A 54 30.93 -13.00 5.35
CA PRO A 54 31.25 -13.70 4.13
C PRO A 54 32.36 -14.76 4.34
N PRO A 55 32.34 -15.87 3.58
CA PRO A 55 31.44 -16.16 2.46
C PRO A 55 30.08 -16.75 2.87
N CYS A 56 29.92 -17.18 4.13
CA CYS A 56 28.77 -17.99 4.53
C CYS A 56 27.48 -17.18 4.69
N VAL A 57 27.58 -15.89 5.03
CA VAL A 57 26.43 -14.97 5.09
C VAL A 57 26.76 -13.68 4.36
N VAL A 58 25.90 -13.32 3.38
CA VAL A 58 26.07 -12.10 2.59
C VAL A 58 24.75 -11.33 2.54
N CYS A 59 24.77 -10.03 2.83
CA CYS A 59 23.65 -9.14 2.50
C CYS A 59 23.70 -8.81 1.01
N GLU A 60 22.77 -9.38 0.25
CA GLU A 60 22.69 -9.23 -1.21
C GLU A 60 22.08 -7.89 -1.61
N ASP A 61 20.95 -7.56 -0.98
CA ASP A 61 20.14 -6.41 -1.34
C ASP A 61 19.43 -5.84 -0.12
N VAL A 62 19.13 -4.54 -0.19
CA VAL A 62 18.30 -3.82 0.76
C VAL A 62 17.30 -2.99 -0.03
N SER A 63 16.03 -3.35 0.08
CA SER A 63 14.96 -2.64 -0.59
C SER A 63 14.23 -1.70 0.36
N VAL A 64 13.86 -0.53 -0.16
CA VAL A 64 12.97 0.42 0.53
C VAL A 64 11.70 0.53 -0.28
N GLU A 65 10.61 0.03 0.31
CA GLU A 65 9.26 0.18 -0.19
C GLU A 65 8.62 1.42 0.42
N GLN A 66 7.85 2.14 -0.39
CA GLN A 66 7.09 3.32 0.00
C GLN A 66 5.63 3.07 -0.33
N LEU A 67 4.74 3.41 0.60
CA LEU A 67 3.29 3.40 0.41
C LEU A 67 2.79 4.82 0.67
N CYS A 68 2.28 5.48 -0.36
CA CYS A 68 1.67 6.80 -0.26
C CYS A 68 0.15 6.63 -0.30
N GLU A 69 -0.54 7.32 0.62
CA GLU A 69 -1.99 7.46 0.60
C GLU A 69 -2.36 8.88 0.20
N TRP A 70 -3.19 9.01 -0.83
CA TRP A 70 -3.72 10.28 -1.30
C TRP A 70 -5.22 10.31 -1.16
N THR A 71 -5.76 11.45 -0.75
CA THR A 71 -7.20 11.66 -0.63
C THR A 71 -7.65 12.75 -1.58
N VAL A 72 -8.75 12.50 -2.29
CA VAL A 72 -9.49 13.48 -3.08
C VAL A 72 -10.85 13.67 -2.44
N GLU A 73 -11.17 14.91 -2.09
CA GLU A 73 -12.48 15.30 -1.56
C GLU A 73 -13.28 16.02 -2.63
N VAL A 74 -14.50 15.55 -2.85
CA VAL A 74 -15.45 16.15 -3.80
C VAL A 74 -16.66 16.63 -3.04
N ARG A 75 -16.92 17.94 -3.09
CA ARG A 75 -18.06 18.56 -2.41
C ARG A 75 -19.25 18.70 -3.35
N LEU A 76 -20.34 17.99 -3.05
CA LEU A 76 -21.65 18.21 -3.66
C LEU A 76 -22.37 19.33 -2.91
N ASP A 77 -22.94 20.28 -3.64
CA ASP A 77 -23.79 21.34 -3.06
C ASP A 77 -25.15 21.34 -3.75
N ARG A 78 -26.20 20.93 -3.01
CA ARG A 78 -27.57 20.83 -3.51
C ARG A 78 -27.70 20.09 -4.85
N HIS A 79 -26.88 19.07 -5.07
CA HIS A 79 -26.89 18.29 -6.31
C HIS A 79 -28.20 17.50 -6.46
N ALA A 80 -28.64 17.32 -7.70
CA ALA A 80 -29.82 16.53 -8.05
C ALA A 80 -29.41 15.33 -8.90
N PHE A 81 -29.73 14.14 -8.40
CA PHE A 81 -29.57 12.88 -9.11
C PHE A 81 -30.88 12.47 -9.76
N GLN A 82 -30.84 12.24 -11.07
CA GLN A 82 -32.00 11.81 -11.84
C GLN A 82 -31.87 10.33 -12.20
N ASN A 83 -32.84 9.53 -11.77
CA ASN A 83 -32.90 8.12 -12.09
C ASN A 83 -33.88 7.88 -13.23
N GLN A 84 -33.37 7.35 -14.34
CA GLN A 84 -34.18 6.98 -15.50
C GLN A 84 -34.64 5.51 -15.47
N THR A 85 -34.19 4.75 -14.47
CA THR A 85 -34.52 3.32 -14.33
C THR A 85 -35.89 3.16 -13.66
N LEU A 86 -36.72 2.30 -14.26
CA LEU A 86 -38.07 1.99 -13.77
C LEU A 86 -38.09 0.67 -12.98
N PHE A 87 -38.73 0.70 -11.82
CA PHE A 87 -38.81 -0.41 -10.87
C PHE A 87 -40.25 -0.85 -10.61
N SER A 88 -40.40 -2.06 -10.06
CA SER A 88 -41.71 -2.66 -9.77
C SER A 88 -42.38 -2.10 -8.51
N SER A 89 -41.62 -1.43 -7.64
CA SER A 89 -42.12 -0.84 -6.41
C SER A 89 -41.38 0.44 -6.01
N LYS A 90 -42.07 1.31 -5.27
CA LYS A 90 -41.49 2.55 -4.70
C LYS A 90 -40.26 2.27 -3.84
N LYS A 91 -40.35 1.23 -3.00
CA LYS A 91 -39.27 0.83 -2.07
C LYS A 91 -38.01 0.43 -2.82
N GLU A 92 -38.17 -0.30 -3.92
CA GLU A 92 -37.07 -0.71 -4.78
C GLU A 92 -36.41 0.49 -5.47
N ALA A 93 -37.21 1.41 -6.01
CA ALA A 93 -36.72 2.63 -6.65
C ALA A 93 -35.90 3.51 -5.67
N ILE A 94 -36.39 3.71 -4.45
CA ILE A 94 -35.66 4.44 -3.40
C ILE A 94 -34.36 3.73 -3.05
N ARG A 95 -34.42 2.41 -2.77
CA ARG A 95 -33.25 1.61 -2.40
C ARG A 95 -32.15 1.71 -3.45
N TRP A 96 -32.51 1.56 -4.72
CA TRP A 96 -31.56 1.62 -5.83
C TRP A 96 -30.94 3.01 -5.98
N SER A 97 -31.73 4.07 -5.80
CA SER A 97 -31.23 5.45 -5.92
C SER A 97 -30.29 5.80 -4.78
N CYS A 98 -30.60 5.37 -3.55
CA CYS A 98 -29.66 5.44 -2.44
C CYS A 98 -28.42 4.57 -2.68
N HIS A 99 -28.56 3.38 -3.24
CA HIS A 99 -27.44 2.52 -3.59
C HIS A 99 -26.51 3.18 -4.60
N SER A 100 -27.06 3.85 -5.62
CA SER A 100 -26.28 4.60 -6.60
C SER A 100 -25.51 5.75 -5.95
N LEU A 101 -26.16 6.53 -5.07
CA LEU A 101 -25.51 7.59 -4.30
C LEU A 101 -24.38 7.04 -3.39
N GLY A 102 -24.63 5.95 -2.67
CA GLY A 102 -23.65 5.34 -1.78
C GLY A 102 -22.46 4.73 -2.52
N THR A 103 -22.69 4.17 -3.71
CA THR A 103 -21.63 3.67 -4.60
C THR A 103 -20.80 4.83 -5.15
N ALA A 104 -21.46 5.90 -5.60
CA ALA A 104 -20.80 7.09 -6.12
C ALA A 104 -19.91 7.76 -5.06
N GLY A 105 -20.40 7.82 -3.82
CA GLY A 105 -19.67 8.41 -2.69
C GLY A 105 -18.67 7.51 -1.99
N ASP A 106 -18.47 6.27 -2.48
CA ASP A 106 -17.63 5.24 -1.83
C ASP A 106 -18.00 5.03 -0.35
N ILE A 107 -19.30 5.11 -0.03
CA ILE A 107 -19.85 5.03 1.33
C ILE A 107 -19.87 3.58 1.83
N PHE A 108 -20.04 2.62 0.91
CA PHE A 108 -20.21 1.22 1.24
C PHE A 108 -18.87 0.52 1.50
N GLN A 109 -18.86 -0.33 2.52
CA GLN A 109 -17.77 -1.28 2.71
C GLN A 109 -17.90 -2.45 1.72
N PRO A 110 -16.79 -3.11 1.34
CA PRO A 110 -16.83 -4.32 0.55
C PRO A 110 -17.81 -5.35 1.14
N GLY A 111 -18.73 -5.87 0.33
CA GLY A 111 -19.72 -6.87 0.78
C GLY A 111 -20.98 -6.29 1.44
N THR A 112 -21.22 -4.98 1.37
CA THR A 112 -22.48 -4.39 1.84
C THR A 112 -23.68 -4.94 1.06
N ASP A 113 -24.64 -5.53 1.78
CA ASP A 113 -25.91 -5.99 1.21
C ASP A 113 -26.73 -4.81 0.67
N GLU A 114 -27.15 -4.89 -0.60
CA GLU A 114 -27.96 -3.88 -1.27
C GLU A 114 -29.23 -3.55 -0.47
N SER A 115 -29.80 -4.52 0.24
CA SER A 115 -30.98 -4.35 1.11
C SER A 115 -30.78 -3.31 2.21
N LYS A 116 -29.52 -3.05 2.62
CA LYS A 116 -29.14 -2.10 3.67
C LYS A 116 -28.71 -0.73 3.15
N SER A 117 -28.63 -0.54 1.83
CA SER A 117 -28.09 0.66 1.19
C SER A 117 -28.69 1.97 1.71
N THR A 118 -30.02 2.04 1.80
CA THR A 118 -30.71 3.25 2.29
C THR A 118 -30.33 3.61 3.72
N ALA A 119 -30.23 2.62 4.62
CA ALA A 119 -29.88 2.86 6.02
C ALA A 119 -28.43 3.34 6.16
N VAL A 120 -27.50 2.73 5.41
CA VAL A 120 -26.08 3.11 5.42
C VAL A 120 -25.88 4.53 4.90
N VAL A 121 -26.54 4.89 3.80
CA VAL A 121 -26.48 6.27 3.26
C VAL A 121 -27.06 7.26 4.25
N LYS A 122 -28.25 7.02 4.82
CA LYS A 122 -28.82 7.94 5.83
C LYS A 122 -27.89 8.10 7.03
N THR A 123 -27.29 7.00 7.49
CA THR A 123 -26.31 7.03 8.59
C THR A 123 -25.09 7.89 8.25
N PHE A 124 -24.53 7.76 7.05
CA PHE A 124 -23.40 8.58 6.59
C PHE A 124 -23.71 10.08 6.64
N PHE A 125 -24.88 10.50 6.12
CA PHE A 125 -25.28 11.90 6.14
C PHE A 125 -25.48 12.42 7.56
N LEU A 126 -26.18 11.67 8.41
CA LEU A 126 -26.42 12.04 9.82
C LEU A 126 -25.12 12.16 10.62
N GLN A 127 -24.21 11.17 10.49
CA GLN A 127 -22.94 11.15 11.22
C GLN A 127 -22.03 12.31 10.84
N ARG A 128 -22.11 12.80 9.60
CA ARG A 128 -21.35 13.96 9.12
C ARG A 128 -22.13 15.28 9.20
N SER A 129 -23.28 15.28 9.87
CA SER A 129 -24.14 16.46 10.05
C SER A 129 -24.59 17.11 8.74
N PHE A 130 -24.77 16.31 7.69
CA PHE A 130 -25.35 16.74 6.43
C PHE A 130 -26.88 16.53 6.41
N PRO A 131 -27.64 17.38 5.71
CA PRO A 131 -29.07 17.15 5.50
C PRO A 131 -29.28 15.89 4.67
N LEU A 132 -30.31 15.11 5.00
CA LEU A 132 -30.67 13.93 4.21
C LEU A 132 -31.12 14.35 2.80
N PRO A 133 -30.72 13.62 1.74
CA PRO A 133 -31.25 13.84 0.40
C PRO A 133 -32.78 13.72 0.38
N VAL A 134 -33.44 14.58 -0.40
CA VAL A 134 -34.89 14.52 -0.60
C VAL A 134 -35.21 13.44 -1.62
N GLU A 135 -36.00 12.45 -1.22
CA GLU A 135 -36.45 11.34 -2.06
C GLU A 135 -37.72 11.76 -2.83
N GLU A 136 -37.64 11.93 -4.15
CA GLU A 136 -38.78 12.22 -5.02
C GLU A 136 -39.15 11.00 -5.86
N VAL A 137 -40.21 10.31 -5.47
CA VAL A 137 -40.72 9.14 -6.19
C VAL A 137 -41.76 9.57 -7.21
N ALA A 138 -41.54 9.20 -8.47
CA ALA A 138 -42.50 9.37 -9.55
C ALA A 138 -43.01 7.99 -10.04
N GLU A 139 -44.18 7.99 -10.67
CA GLU A 139 -44.77 6.83 -11.36
C GLU A 139 -45.00 7.21 -12.84
N PRO A 140 -43.95 7.17 -13.69
CA PRO A 140 -44.06 7.59 -15.08
C PRO A 140 -44.99 6.70 -15.90
N GLU A 141 -45.07 5.42 -15.54
CA GLU A 141 -45.99 4.44 -16.11
C GLU A 141 -46.71 3.72 -14.96
N LYS A 142 -47.97 3.34 -15.19
CA LYS A 142 -48.78 2.67 -14.16
C LYS A 142 -48.09 1.41 -13.64
N GLY A 143 -47.80 1.36 -12.34
CA GLY A 143 -47.10 0.26 -11.68
C GLY A 143 -45.57 0.26 -11.85
N ARG A 144 -44.99 1.33 -12.41
CA ARG A 144 -43.54 1.48 -12.63
C ARG A 144 -43.05 2.76 -11.97
N PHE A 145 -42.10 2.61 -11.05
CA PHE A 145 -41.62 3.71 -10.21
C PHE A 145 -40.18 4.08 -10.51
N CYS A 146 -39.85 5.36 -10.46
CA CYS A 146 -38.47 5.84 -10.36
C CYS A 146 -38.33 6.76 -9.16
N CYS A 147 -37.10 6.95 -8.67
CA CYS A 147 -36.83 7.83 -7.54
C CYS A 147 -35.66 8.75 -7.89
N ASN A 148 -35.90 10.05 -7.84
CA ASN A 148 -34.86 11.07 -7.94
C ASN A 148 -34.41 11.47 -6.54
N LEU A 149 -33.14 11.84 -6.38
CA LEU A 149 -32.62 12.39 -5.13
C LEU A 149 -32.28 13.86 -5.35
N LYS A 150 -32.82 14.75 -4.50
CA LYS A 150 -32.58 16.20 -4.57
C LYS A 150 -31.87 16.73 -3.33
N ASP A 151 -31.35 17.96 -3.47
CA ASP A 151 -30.67 18.72 -2.43
C ASP A 151 -29.50 17.94 -1.78
N ILE A 152 -28.81 17.10 -2.56
CA ILE A 152 -27.67 16.32 -2.07
C ILE A 152 -26.52 17.27 -1.75
N THR A 153 -26.27 17.46 -0.46
CA THR A 153 -25.20 18.33 0.06
C THR A 153 -24.30 17.50 0.96
N CYS A 154 -23.08 17.21 0.49
CA CYS A 154 -22.13 16.39 1.24
C CYS A 154 -20.70 16.52 0.70
N VAL A 155 -19.75 15.91 1.40
CA VAL A 155 -18.37 15.73 0.93
C VAL A 155 -18.08 14.24 0.82
N PHE A 156 -17.75 13.80 -0.40
CA PHE A 156 -17.23 12.47 -0.66
C PHE A 156 -15.71 12.46 -0.61
N THR A 157 -15.15 11.36 -0.10
CA THR A 157 -13.72 11.21 0.16
C THR A 157 -13.24 9.95 -0.55
N TYR A 158 -12.39 10.11 -1.56
CA TYR A 158 -11.83 9.02 -2.34
C TYR A 158 -10.36 8.82 -1.99
N ARG A 159 -10.03 7.61 -1.53
CA ARG A 159 -8.66 7.24 -1.21
C ARG A 159 -7.99 6.53 -2.38
N GLY A 160 -6.73 6.86 -2.61
CA GLY A 160 -5.86 6.16 -3.56
C GLY A 160 -4.52 5.85 -2.92
N GLU A 161 -4.02 4.66 -3.22
CA GLU A 161 -2.73 4.18 -2.74
C GLU A 161 -1.76 4.03 -3.92
N GLY A 162 -0.47 4.18 -3.65
CA GLY A 162 0.56 3.94 -4.66
C GLY A 162 1.97 3.95 -4.08
N SER A 163 2.93 3.44 -4.86
CA SER A 163 4.34 3.40 -4.48
C SER A 163 5.04 4.77 -4.49
N SER A 164 4.35 5.80 -4.97
CA SER A 164 4.79 7.19 -5.01
C SER A 164 3.59 8.12 -4.84
N GLU A 165 3.85 9.38 -4.47
CA GLU A 165 2.80 10.39 -4.35
C GLU A 165 2.02 10.57 -5.67
N ALA A 166 2.73 10.55 -6.81
CA ALA A 166 2.11 10.67 -8.13
C ALA A 166 1.16 9.50 -8.44
N ALA A 167 1.60 8.26 -8.15
CA ALA A 167 0.79 7.07 -8.34
C ALA A 167 -0.44 7.05 -7.41
N ALA A 168 -0.26 7.40 -6.14
CA ALA A 168 -1.36 7.48 -5.16
C ALA A 168 -2.36 8.58 -5.56
N CYS A 169 -1.86 9.75 -5.97
CA CYS A 169 -2.69 10.85 -6.46
C CYS A 169 -3.50 10.43 -7.70
N GLN A 170 -2.85 9.83 -8.71
CA GLN A 170 -3.54 9.32 -9.90
C GLN A 170 -4.61 8.30 -9.55
N SER A 171 -4.29 7.34 -8.66
CA SER A 171 -5.21 6.32 -8.17
C SER A 171 -6.44 6.95 -7.50
N ALA A 172 -6.25 7.95 -6.63
CA ALA A 172 -7.34 8.63 -5.93
C ALA A 172 -8.27 9.39 -6.91
N TYR A 173 -7.70 10.12 -7.86
CA TYR A 173 -8.49 10.82 -8.89
C TYR A 173 -9.21 9.86 -9.83
N GLN A 174 -8.56 8.76 -10.25
CA GLN A 174 -9.19 7.73 -11.08
C GLN A 174 -10.36 7.06 -10.34
N ARG A 175 -10.21 6.81 -9.04
CA ARG A 175 -11.29 6.28 -8.20
C ARG A 175 -12.44 7.27 -8.12
N ALA A 176 -12.18 8.55 -7.82
CA ALA A 176 -13.20 9.59 -7.80
C ALA A 176 -13.96 9.66 -9.14
N LEU A 177 -13.22 9.70 -10.26
CA LEU A 177 -13.79 9.80 -11.61
C LEU A 177 -14.65 8.57 -11.96
N SER A 178 -14.15 7.36 -11.71
CA SER A 178 -14.88 6.13 -12.05
C SER A 178 -16.15 5.92 -11.21
N ARG A 179 -16.17 6.42 -9.97
CA ARG A 179 -17.34 6.36 -9.09
C ARG A 179 -18.37 7.45 -9.39
N LEU A 180 -17.93 8.67 -9.68
CA LEU A 180 -18.82 9.82 -9.90
C LEU A 180 -19.40 9.89 -11.31
N ALA A 181 -18.67 9.45 -12.34
CA ALA A 181 -19.13 9.59 -13.73
C ALA A 181 -20.50 8.93 -13.98
N PRO A 182 -20.76 7.68 -13.54
CA PRO A 182 -22.09 7.07 -13.73
C PRO A 182 -23.19 7.83 -12.99
N PHE A 183 -22.86 8.42 -11.83
CA PHE A 183 -23.80 9.15 -11.00
C PHE A 183 -24.20 10.51 -11.59
N ILE A 184 -23.28 11.18 -12.26
CA ILE A 184 -23.49 12.48 -12.91
C ILE A 184 -24.12 12.34 -14.31
N GLY A 185 -24.34 11.12 -14.80
CA GLY A 185 -25.03 10.85 -16.07
C GLY A 185 -24.12 10.53 -17.25
N TYR A 186 -22.83 10.24 -17.01
CA TYR A 186 -21.95 9.68 -18.04
C TYR A 186 -22.18 8.17 -18.17
N CYS A 187 -22.99 7.80 -19.16
CA CYS A 187 -23.28 6.40 -19.52
C CYS A 187 -22.18 5.84 -20.43
N GLY A 188 -20.98 5.58 -19.88
CA GLY A 188 -19.91 4.94 -20.63
C GLY A 188 -18.73 4.53 -19.75
N PRO A 189 -17.94 3.52 -20.16
CA PRO A 189 -16.73 3.15 -19.43
C PRO A 189 -15.76 4.32 -19.43
N VAL A 190 -15.40 4.78 -18.23
CA VAL A 190 -14.39 5.81 -18.04
C VAL A 190 -13.03 5.18 -18.34
N ALA A 191 -12.45 5.50 -19.50
CA ALA A 191 -11.09 5.07 -19.82
C ALA A 191 -10.12 5.53 -18.71
N PRO A 192 -9.13 4.69 -18.31
CA PRO A 192 -8.15 5.07 -17.32
C PRO A 192 -7.44 6.37 -17.73
N PRO A 193 -7.22 7.32 -16.81
CA PRO A 193 -6.49 8.53 -17.13
C PRO A 193 -5.03 8.21 -17.45
N SER A 194 -4.49 8.93 -18.43
CA SER A 194 -3.10 8.78 -18.89
C SER A 194 -2.07 9.37 -17.93
N SER A 195 -2.52 10.31 -17.07
CA SER A 195 -1.69 10.97 -16.06
C SER A 195 -2.55 11.55 -14.93
N THR A 196 -1.91 11.98 -13.85
CA THR A 196 -2.58 12.72 -12.77
C THR A 196 -3.23 14.02 -13.26
N ALA A 197 -2.58 14.74 -14.17
CA ALA A 197 -3.10 16.00 -14.71
C ALA A 197 -4.36 15.75 -15.56
N ASP A 198 -4.34 14.72 -16.40
CA ASP A 198 -5.49 14.25 -17.17
C ASP A 198 -6.64 13.82 -16.24
N ALA A 199 -6.35 13.06 -15.18
CA ALA A 199 -7.35 12.64 -14.20
C ALA A 199 -8.00 13.85 -13.50
N LYS A 200 -7.20 14.84 -13.09
CA LYS A 200 -7.65 16.10 -12.49
C LYS A 200 -8.54 16.91 -13.43
N GLN A 201 -8.10 17.09 -14.68
CA GLN A 201 -8.83 17.85 -15.68
C GLN A 201 -10.16 17.17 -16.00
N ARG A 202 -10.16 15.85 -16.24
CA ARG A 202 -11.39 15.08 -16.53
C ARG A 202 -12.38 15.11 -15.37
N LEU A 203 -11.89 14.99 -14.12
CA LEU A 203 -12.75 15.16 -12.95
C LEU A 203 -13.29 16.59 -12.90
N SER A 204 -12.46 17.62 -13.11
CA SER A 204 -12.92 19.01 -13.11
C SER A 204 -13.99 19.27 -14.18
N THR A 205 -13.78 18.80 -15.41
CA THR A 205 -14.76 18.92 -16.49
C THR A 205 -16.06 18.15 -16.20
N LEU A 206 -15.96 16.97 -15.58
CA LEU A 206 -17.15 16.22 -15.13
C LEU A 206 -17.97 17.04 -14.13
N LEU A 207 -17.30 17.82 -13.29
CA LEU A 207 -17.91 18.62 -12.22
C LEU A 207 -18.38 20.00 -12.70
N GLU A 208 -17.73 20.61 -13.69
CA GLU A 208 -18.07 21.94 -14.27
C GLU A 208 -19.51 22.02 -14.82
N GLY A 209 -20.14 20.89 -15.16
CA GLY A 209 -21.54 20.79 -15.59
C GLY A 209 -22.56 20.55 -14.46
N THR A 210 -22.12 20.53 -13.20
CA THR A 210 -22.93 20.14 -12.04
C THR A 210 -22.80 21.15 -10.89
N ALA A 211 -23.74 21.17 -9.95
CA ALA A 211 -23.69 22.01 -8.74
C ALA A 211 -22.61 21.54 -7.73
N LEU A 212 -21.38 21.41 -8.22
CA LEU A 212 -20.24 20.76 -7.60
C LEU A 212 -19.13 21.79 -7.47
N THR A 213 -18.94 22.29 -6.26
CA THR A 213 -18.31 23.61 -6.05
C THR A 213 -16.78 23.54 -5.93
N SER A 214 -16.21 22.39 -5.53
CA SER A 214 -14.75 22.29 -5.32
C SER A 214 -14.25 20.86 -5.21
N VAL A 215 -13.05 20.61 -5.75
CA VAL A 215 -12.24 19.42 -5.48
C VAL A 215 -11.03 19.80 -4.65
N ASN A 216 -10.91 19.23 -3.46
CA ASN A 216 -9.69 19.32 -2.65
C ASN A 216 -8.92 18.02 -2.77
N SER A 217 -7.60 18.08 -2.69
CA SER A 217 -6.79 16.87 -2.69
C SER A 217 -5.52 17.07 -1.90
N ALA A 218 -5.14 16.07 -1.11
CA ALA A 218 -3.95 16.12 -0.28
C ALA A 218 -3.33 14.74 -0.11
N LEU A 219 -2.00 14.73 0.04
CA LEU A 219 -1.29 13.59 0.59
C LEU A 219 -1.78 13.38 2.03
N SER A 220 -2.29 12.19 2.33
CA SER A 220 -2.81 11.84 3.65
C SER A 220 -1.71 11.28 4.53
N GLU A 221 -1.00 10.26 4.03
CA GLU A 221 0.08 9.62 4.75
C GLU A 221 1.15 9.10 3.77
N THR A 222 2.38 8.98 4.25
CA THR A 222 3.41 8.21 3.58
C THR A 222 4.07 7.29 4.58
N GLN A 223 4.10 6.01 4.25
CA GLN A 223 4.68 4.97 5.07
C GLN A 223 5.78 4.23 4.33
N TYR A 224 6.65 3.58 5.09
CA TYR A 224 7.85 2.92 4.59
C TYR A 224 7.98 1.53 5.18
N ARG A 225 8.48 0.61 4.37
CA ARG A 225 8.97 -0.70 4.79
C ARG A 225 10.36 -0.89 4.20
N ILE A 226 11.30 -1.34 5.03
CA ILE A 226 12.64 -1.68 4.56
C ILE A 226 12.83 -3.16 4.77
N SER A 227 13.37 -3.83 3.75
CA SER A 227 13.71 -5.24 3.82
C SER A 227 15.17 -5.47 3.46
N ALA A 228 15.76 -6.51 4.01
CA ALA A 228 17.11 -6.95 3.68
C ALA A 228 17.07 -8.41 3.23
N GLN A 229 17.71 -8.69 2.09
CA GLN A 229 17.91 -10.04 1.60
C GLN A 229 19.30 -10.52 2.02
N LEU A 230 19.33 -11.58 2.82
CA LEU A 230 20.54 -12.25 3.28
C LEU A 230 20.66 -13.60 2.57
N ARG A 231 21.85 -13.93 2.08
CA ARG A 231 22.19 -15.24 1.54
C ARG A 231 22.92 -16.05 2.59
N PHE A 232 22.41 -17.23 2.92
CA PHE A 232 23.15 -18.25 3.66
C PHE A 232 23.68 -19.28 2.67
N SER A 233 24.97 -19.59 2.74
CA SER A 233 25.64 -20.52 1.82
C SER A 233 26.48 -21.51 2.62
N GLY A 234 25.97 -22.74 2.76
CA GLY A 234 26.61 -23.81 3.53
C GLY A 234 26.83 -23.41 4.99
N TYR A 235 25.97 -22.57 5.55
CA TYR A 235 26.11 -22.10 6.93
C TYR A 235 25.76 -23.23 7.89
N SER A 236 26.58 -23.40 8.93
CA SER A 236 26.39 -24.43 9.93
C SER A 236 26.06 -23.85 11.29
N MET A 237 25.11 -24.50 11.96
CA MET A 237 24.77 -24.26 13.36
C MET A 237 24.95 -25.54 14.15
N GLU A 238 25.53 -25.42 15.34
CA GLU A 238 25.82 -26.55 16.21
C GLU A 238 25.20 -26.31 17.58
N THR A 239 24.87 -27.40 18.27
CA THR A 239 24.49 -27.35 19.68
C THR A 239 25.01 -28.59 20.37
N GLU A 240 25.50 -28.40 21.58
CA GLU A 240 25.76 -29.49 22.51
C GLU A 240 24.40 -30.06 22.94
N GLY A 241 24.27 -31.38 22.95
CA GLY A 241 23.02 -32.02 23.35
C GLY A 241 23.02 -32.33 24.84
N GLN A 242 21.91 -32.02 25.52
CA GLN A 242 21.73 -32.33 26.94
C GLN A 242 21.00 -33.66 27.18
N ASP A 243 20.04 -34.02 26.31
CA ASP A 243 19.16 -35.19 26.55
C ASP A 243 19.32 -36.33 25.53
N SER A 244 19.07 -36.06 24.24
CA SER A 244 19.12 -37.06 23.17
C SER A 244 19.33 -36.43 21.80
N ARG A 245 19.97 -37.17 20.88
CA ARG A 245 20.17 -36.72 19.48
C ARG A 245 18.87 -36.31 18.78
N LYS A 246 17.74 -36.97 19.08
CA LYS A 246 16.43 -36.63 18.50
C LYS A 246 15.92 -35.28 19.02
N ALA A 247 16.04 -35.03 20.33
CA ALA A 247 15.63 -33.77 20.95
C ALA A 247 16.53 -32.61 20.47
N THR A 248 17.84 -32.82 20.46
CA THR A 248 18.82 -31.84 19.97
C THR A 248 18.57 -31.47 18.50
N ARG A 249 18.25 -32.47 17.67
CA ARG A 249 17.85 -32.22 16.28
C ARG A 249 16.56 -31.41 16.18
N ALA A 250 15.54 -31.73 16.97
CA ALA A 250 14.28 -30.98 16.97
C ALA A 250 14.48 -29.52 17.41
N GLN A 251 15.33 -29.28 18.41
CA GLN A 251 15.71 -27.94 18.85
C GLN A 251 16.42 -27.16 17.74
N LEU A 252 17.39 -27.75 17.05
CA LEU A 252 18.04 -27.12 15.89
C LEU A 252 17.06 -26.83 14.76
N SER A 253 16.12 -27.74 14.48
CA SER A 253 15.06 -27.49 13.49
C SER A 253 14.19 -26.29 13.88
N GLN A 254 13.81 -26.18 15.16
CA GLN A 254 13.01 -25.06 15.65
C GLN A 254 13.79 -23.73 15.53
N ARG A 255 15.08 -23.73 15.88
CA ARG A 255 15.95 -22.57 15.74
C ARG A 255 16.07 -22.14 14.27
N LEU A 256 16.24 -23.09 13.36
CA LEU A 256 16.29 -22.79 11.93
C LEU A 256 14.97 -22.21 11.43
N LEU A 257 13.82 -22.72 11.87
CA LEU A 257 12.52 -22.15 11.51
C LEU A 257 12.32 -20.73 12.05
N GLY A 258 12.71 -20.47 13.29
CA GLY A 258 12.69 -19.11 13.85
C GLY A 258 13.60 -18.14 13.12
N LEU A 259 14.78 -18.61 12.68
CA LEU A 259 15.67 -17.82 11.81
C LEU A 259 14.98 -17.47 10.48
N LEU A 260 14.24 -18.42 9.91
CA LEU A 260 13.49 -18.25 8.66
C LEU A 260 12.23 -17.37 8.84
N GLY A 261 11.88 -17.00 10.07
CA GLY A 261 10.73 -16.15 10.40
C GLY A 261 9.43 -16.93 10.65
N GLU A 262 9.51 -18.25 10.82
CA GLU A 262 8.39 -19.16 11.08
C GLU A 262 8.31 -19.46 12.59
N ASP A 263 8.02 -18.43 13.40
CA ASP A 263 8.03 -18.53 14.86
C ASP A 263 6.73 -19.11 15.45
N GLU A 264 5.64 -19.08 14.68
CA GLU A 264 4.31 -19.54 15.08
C GLU A 264 4.03 -20.86 14.35
N MET A 265 3.96 -21.97 15.11
CA MET A 265 3.62 -23.28 14.56
C MET A 265 2.32 -23.80 15.15
N ASP A 266 1.51 -24.44 14.31
CA ASP A 266 0.39 -25.26 14.74
C ASP A 266 0.90 -26.43 15.59
N SER A 267 0.34 -26.60 16.79
CA SER A 267 0.89 -27.45 17.87
C SER A 267 0.89 -28.96 17.57
N THR A 268 0.43 -29.39 16.40
CA THR A 268 0.22 -30.79 16.03
C THR A 268 1.23 -31.31 15.00
N ALA A 269 1.97 -30.43 14.32
CA ALA A 269 2.92 -30.83 13.28
C ALA A 269 4.33 -31.11 13.84
N SER A 270 5.01 -32.11 13.27
CA SER A 270 6.43 -32.36 13.55
C SER A 270 7.28 -31.22 13.00
N VAL A 271 8.00 -30.50 13.87
CA VAL A 271 8.91 -29.38 13.53
C VAL A 271 9.84 -29.70 12.35
N ARG A 272 10.33 -30.95 12.27
CA ARG A 272 11.19 -31.39 11.17
C ARG A 272 10.45 -31.45 9.83
N ASN A 273 9.20 -31.90 9.83
CA ASN A 273 8.43 -32.00 8.59
C ASN A 273 8.11 -30.59 8.08
N VAL A 274 7.78 -29.67 8.99
CA VAL A 274 7.56 -28.25 8.66
C VAL A 274 8.80 -27.63 8.02
N LEU A 275 9.99 -27.89 8.59
CA LEU A 275 11.27 -27.45 8.02
C LEU A 275 11.52 -28.02 6.63
N ASP A 276 11.39 -29.34 6.46
CA ASP A 276 11.60 -29.99 5.16
C ASP A 276 10.62 -29.48 4.10
N GLU A 277 9.36 -29.27 4.47
CA GLU A 277 8.31 -28.71 3.60
C GLU A 277 8.60 -27.26 3.22
N TRP A 278 9.11 -26.46 4.16
CA TRP A 278 9.49 -25.07 3.88
C TRP A 278 10.57 -25.01 2.81
N PHE A 279 11.64 -25.80 2.94
CA PHE A 279 12.72 -25.86 1.94
C PHE A 279 12.20 -26.39 0.61
N ALA A 280 11.36 -27.44 0.61
CA ALA A 280 10.77 -28.00 -0.61
C ALA A 280 9.87 -26.98 -1.34
N LYS A 281 9.02 -26.23 -0.63
CA LYS A 281 8.16 -25.17 -1.20
C LYS A 281 8.97 -24.05 -1.86
N LYS A 282 10.20 -23.82 -1.39
CA LYS A 282 11.13 -22.83 -1.95
C LYS A 282 12.04 -23.41 -3.03
N GLY A 283 11.91 -24.71 -3.36
CA GLY A 283 12.79 -25.39 -4.32
C GLY A 283 14.25 -25.49 -3.85
N LEU A 284 14.48 -25.50 -2.53
CA LEU A 284 15.80 -25.53 -1.91
C LEU A 284 16.15 -26.94 -1.43
N GLU A 285 17.45 -27.22 -1.35
CA GLU A 285 17.96 -28.47 -0.78
C GLU A 285 17.66 -28.56 0.72
N LYS A 286 17.33 -29.76 1.19
CA LYS A 286 17.02 -29.98 2.61
C LYS A 286 18.26 -29.72 3.49
N PRO A 287 18.08 -29.17 4.70
CA PRO A 287 19.16 -29.04 5.67
C PRO A 287 19.78 -30.40 6.02
N VAL A 288 21.11 -30.45 6.02
CA VAL A 288 21.88 -31.66 6.34
C VAL A 288 22.18 -31.68 7.83
N PHE A 289 21.84 -32.77 8.51
CA PHE A 289 22.10 -32.95 9.94
C PHE A 289 23.18 -34.00 10.17
N GLU A 290 24.21 -33.65 10.93
CA GLU A 290 25.35 -34.49 11.27
C GLU A 290 25.50 -34.59 12.79
N TYR A 291 26.02 -35.70 13.29
CA TYR A 291 26.32 -35.85 14.72
C TYR A 291 27.77 -35.41 14.96
N THR A 292 27.99 -34.57 15.97
CA THR A 292 29.34 -34.19 16.38
C THR A 292 29.95 -35.30 17.24
N ASN A 293 31.23 -35.18 17.58
CA ASN A 293 31.93 -36.13 18.45
C ASN A 293 31.41 -36.10 19.90
N ASP A 294 30.60 -35.10 20.25
CA ASP A 294 29.96 -34.99 21.56
C ASP A 294 28.80 -35.98 21.68
N LYS A 295 28.61 -36.53 22.88
CA LYS A 295 27.65 -37.63 23.16
C LYS A 295 26.27 -37.43 22.52
N PHE A 296 25.79 -36.18 22.51
CA PHE A 296 24.51 -35.79 21.92
C PHE A 296 24.60 -34.58 20.99
N GLY A 297 25.81 -34.11 20.64
CA GLY A 297 25.97 -32.93 19.82
C GLY A 297 25.49 -33.15 18.39
N THR A 298 24.84 -32.13 17.83
CA THR A 298 24.28 -32.17 16.47
C THR A 298 24.65 -30.88 15.75
N LYS A 299 24.98 -31.03 14.47
CA LYS A 299 25.26 -29.96 13.52
C LYS A 299 24.19 -29.95 12.43
N VAL A 300 23.74 -28.77 12.03
CA VAL A 300 22.89 -28.58 10.84
C VAL A 300 23.60 -27.65 9.87
N THR A 301 23.66 -28.04 8.59
CA THR A 301 24.22 -27.24 7.50
C THR A 301 23.14 -26.96 6.48
N PHE A 302 22.99 -25.70 6.06
CA PHE A 302 21.95 -25.28 5.11
C PHE A 302 22.39 -24.11 4.22
N SER A 303 21.66 -23.94 3.11
CA SER A 303 21.76 -22.79 2.22
C SER A 303 20.36 -22.26 1.94
N ALA A 304 20.11 -20.98 2.20
CA ALA A 304 18.81 -20.38 1.97
C ALA A 304 18.91 -18.85 1.78
N PRO A 305 18.09 -18.25 0.91
CA PRO A 305 17.83 -16.83 0.96
C PRO A 305 16.89 -16.51 2.11
N LEU A 306 17.21 -15.49 2.89
CA LEU A 306 16.43 -14.99 4.00
C LEU A 306 16.03 -13.54 3.74
N ILE A 307 14.71 -13.28 3.65
CA ILE A 307 14.19 -11.93 3.58
C ILE A 307 13.79 -11.50 4.99
N CYS A 308 14.48 -10.48 5.50
CA CYS A 308 14.18 -9.86 6.79
C CYS A 308 13.41 -8.57 6.54
N SER A 309 12.20 -8.48 7.05
CA SER A 309 11.40 -7.25 7.03
C SER A 309 10.48 -7.21 8.24
N TYR A 310 10.17 -5.99 8.70
CA TYR A 310 9.15 -5.81 9.71
C TYR A 310 7.76 -5.84 9.04
N LYS A 311 6.81 -6.57 9.64
CA LYS A 311 5.48 -6.79 9.04
C LYS A 311 4.71 -5.48 8.86
N GLU A 312 4.85 -4.53 9.78
CA GLU A 312 4.09 -3.27 9.77
C GLU A 312 4.81 -2.14 9.02
N TRP A 313 4.05 -1.34 8.29
CA TRP A 313 4.51 -0.10 7.68
C TRP A 313 4.85 0.95 8.76
N GLN A 314 5.85 1.79 8.49
CA GLN A 314 6.33 2.80 9.44
C GLN A 314 6.22 4.20 8.88
N ALA A 315 5.87 5.17 9.73
CA ALA A 315 5.67 6.57 9.33
C ALA A 315 6.94 7.31 8.83
N SER A 316 8.14 6.74 9.02
CA SER A 316 9.37 7.32 8.50
C SER A 316 10.39 6.24 8.13
N ARG A 317 11.33 6.59 7.25
CA ARG A 317 12.42 5.68 6.83
C ARG A 317 13.33 5.31 7.99
N GLU A 318 13.60 6.23 8.90
CA GLU A 318 14.44 6.02 10.09
C GLU A 318 13.77 5.02 11.05
N LYS A 319 12.45 5.12 11.23
CA LYS A 319 11.69 4.14 12.02
C LYS A 319 11.67 2.78 11.34
N ALA A 320 11.41 2.72 10.02
CA ALA A 320 11.47 1.49 9.25
C ALA A 320 12.82 0.80 9.34
N LYS A 321 13.90 1.57 9.24
CA LYS A 321 15.27 1.11 9.39
C LYS A 321 15.53 0.54 10.79
N LYS A 322 15.15 1.27 11.85
CA LYS A 322 15.29 0.77 13.22
C LYS A 322 14.54 -0.55 13.41
N LYS A 323 13.30 -0.64 12.91
CA LYS A 323 12.49 -1.86 12.98
C LYS A 323 13.09 -3.03 12.20
N LEU A 324 13.76 -2.78 11.07
CA LEU A 324 14.52 -3.81 10.37
C LEU A 324 15.70 -4.32 11.21
N ILE A 325 16.44 -3.43 11.87
CA ILE A 325 17.54 -3.83 12.77
C ILE A 325 17.01 -4.63 13.97
N ASP A 326 15.89 -4.20 14.56
CA ASP A 326 15.22 -4.93 15.65
C ASP A 326 14.79 -6.34 15.18
N GLU A 327 14.25 -6.47 13.96
CA GLU A 327 13.89 -7.77 13.37
C GLU A 327 15.13 -8.64 13.11
N LEU A 328 16.23 -8.07 12.62
CA LEU A 328 17.49 -8.79 12.44
C LEU A 328 18.04 -9.29 13.78
N GLN A 329 18.05 -8.44 14.81
CA GLN A 329 18.42 -8.82 16.18
C GLN A 329 17.55 -9.96 16.71
N ARG A 330 16.22 -9.85 16.51
CA ARG A 330 15.26 -10.87 16.91
C ARG A 330 15.53 -12.21 16.22
N ARG A 331 15.90 -12.22 14.94
CA ARG A 331 16.24 -13.46 14.22
C ARG A 331 17.59 -14.03 14.62
N VAL A 332 18.54 -13.16 14.98
CA VAL A 332 19.89 -13.60 15.35
C VAL A 332 19.95 -14.32 16.67
N LYS A 333 19.01 -14.10 17.60
CA LYS A 333 18.94 -14.90 18.84
C LYS A 333 18.91 -16.41 18.56
N TYR A 334 18.32 -16.82 17.43
CA TYR A 334 18.29 -18.23 17.02
C TYR A 334 19.67 -18.78 16.65
N PHE A 335 20.69 -17.93 16.41
CA PHE A 335 22.09 -18.33 16.27
C PHE A 335 22.82 -18.53 17.61
N CYS A 336 22.52 -17.73 18.63
CA CYS A 336 23.38 -17.61 19.82
C CYS A 336 22.83 -18.27 21.10
N ASP A 337 21.56 -18.69 21.15
CA ASP A 337 21.03 -19.27 22.38
C ASP A 337 21.33 -20.78 22.49
N GLY A 338 22.51 -21.05 23.05
CA GLY A 338 22.89 -22.26 23.76
C GLY A 338 23.50 -21.97 25.14
N SER A 339 23.40 -20.73 25.63
CA SER A 339 23.92 -20.30 26.92
C SER A 339 22.84 -19.59 27.74
N THR A 340 21.79 -20.32 28.08
CA THR A 340 20.95 -19.96 29.23
C THR A 340 21.39 -20.85 30.39
N ASN A 341 21.84 -20.20 31.46
CA ASN A 341 22.31 -20.72 32.76
C ASN A 341 21.67 -22.02 33.23
#